data_AF-A0A2V5PBR1-F1
#
_entry.id   AF-A0A2V5PBR1-F1
#
_cell.length_a   1.000
_cell.length_b   1.000
_cell.length_c   1.000
_cell.angle_alpha   90.00
_cell.angle_beta   90.00
_cell.angle_gamma   90.00
#
_symmetry.space_group_name_H-M   'P 1'
#
loop_
_entity.id
_entity.type
_entity.pdbx_description
1 polymer ?
#
loop_
_entity_poly.entity_id
_entity_poly.type
_entity_poly.pdbx_seq_one_letter_code
_entity_poly.pdbx_strand_id
1 'polypeptide(L)'
;MLSSSELGEAGEGFPGFPQLHACVFDLPPEDFPPYMDSSSSTDNLMRFLAWLDKNKKQVGLVSAGVVVAVALIAGIFYYQSQKEVWASEALSNVKKPFNPATPPPPGTVQAYLKVAQDFDGTKAAGRALLEAASLLYSEGAYTNAEAQFRRFLTEYPDSSFLPQGMLGLASTLDAEGRAGDAIAKYEELRRRFPSDSVIDETKLALARLYESQNPAEAYKLYNELANAGQQSGIGSEAGIRLADLMEKHPELGKTNVVPAPPLQFTPSATAPPQVKTITPGSSNQMVMTITSTPPKSPTLATQTPNTTATGTTAAPLLLKPNTATTNK
;
A
#
# COMPACT_ATOMS: atom_id res chain seq x y z
N MET A 1 -44.93 21.15 60.53
CA MET A 1 -43.53 20.68 60.58
C MET A 1 -42.76 21.58 59.62
N LEU A 2 -42.38 22.81 59.97
CA LEU A 2 -41.57 23.28 61.12
C LEU A 2 -40.23 22.53 61.24
N SER A 3 -39.17 23.36 61.24
CA SER A 3 -37.83 23.14 61.81
C SER A 3 -36.84 22.29 61.03
N SER A 4 -35.56 22.65 60.87
CA SER A 4 -34.72 23.69 61.52
C SER A 4 -33.39 23.80 60.73
N SER A 5 -32.89 24.97 60.30
CA SER A 5 -32.18 26.06 61.02
C SER A 5 -30.76 25.64 61.48
N GLU A 6 -29.71 26.24 60.90
CA GLU A 6 -28.90 27.37 61.47
C GLU A 6 -27.70 26.85 62.31
N LEU A 7 -26.47 27.18 61.92
CA LEU A 7 -25.64 28.31 62.37
C LEU A 7 -25.17 28.23 63.84
N GLY A 8 -23.84 28.23 64.00
CA GLY A 8 -23.14 28.94 65.07
C GLY A 8 -22.65 28.12 66.27
N GLU A 9 -21.33 28.14 66.50
CA GLU A 9 -20.64 28.48 67.78
C GLU A 9 -19.12 28.45 67.48
N ALA A 10 -18.38 29.57 67.55
CA ALA A 10 -17.93 30.33 68.72
C ALA A 10 -16.77 29.64 69.49
N GLY A 11 -15.65 30.37 69.67
CA GLY A 11 -14.52 29.92 70.47
C GLY A 11 -13.28 30.80 70.32
N GLU A 12 -13.23 31.86 71.12
CA GLU A 12 -12.15 32.84 71.21
C GLU A 12 -10.85 32.30 71.84
N GLY A 13 -9.72 32.99 71.59
CA GLY A 13 -8.46 32.82 72.33
C GLY A 13 -7.33 33.74 71.86
N PHE A 14 -7.33 35.00 72.30
CA PHE A 14 -6.19 35.94 72.32
C PHE A 14 -5.05 35.42 73.25
N PRO A 15 -3.74 35.81 73.13
CA PRO A 15 -3.29 37.21 73.32
C PRO A 15 -2.00 37.69 72.61
N GLY A 16 -1.84 39.03 72.47
CA GLY A 16 -0.62 39.74 72.93
C GLY A 16 0.47 40.21 71.93
N PHE A 17 0.49 41.54 71.70
CA PHE A 17 1.63 42.44 71.37
C PHE A 17 2.25 42.47 69.94
N PRO A 18 2.91 43.58 69.53
CA PRO A 18 2.58 45.01 69.68
C PRO A 18 2.53 45.78 68.34
N GLN A 19 2.07 47.02 68.42
CA GLN A 19 2.03 48.01 67.34
C GLN A 19 3.43 48.35 66.79
N LEU A 20 3.55 48.43 65.47
CA LEU A 20 4.67 49.09 64.79
C LEU A 20 4.14 50.34 64.08
N HIS A 21 4.52 51.50 64.61
CA HIS A 21 4.42 52.78 63.92
C HIS A 21 5.66 52.97 63.05
N ALA A 22 5.40 53.38 61.81
CA ALA A 22 6.25 54.10 60.87
C ALA A 22 7.55 53.41 60.39
N CYS A 23 7.60 53.14 59.08
CA CYS A 23 8.61 53.74 58.22
C CYS A 23 8.05 53.87 56.80
N VAL A 24 8.03 55.11 56.33
CA VAL A 24 7.88 55.53 54.93
C VAL A 24 8.91 54.79 54.08
N PHE A 25 8.45 54.06 53.08
CA PHE A 25 9.24 53.73 51.91
C PHE A 25 8.40 54.01 50.67
N ASP A 26 8.69 55.17 50.08
CA ASP A 26 8.43 55.52 48.70
C ASP A 26 8.88 54.37 47.79
N LEU A 27 7.93 53.73 47.12
CA LEU A 27 8.16 52.85 45.98
C LEU A 27 7.27 53.36 44.84
N PRO A 28 7.86 53.68 43.66
CA PRO A 28 7.10 54.16 42.52
C PRO A 28 6.13 53.07 42.04
N PRO A 29 4.97 53.42 41.46
CA PRO A 29 4.09 52.43 40.88
C PRO A 29 4.81 51.76 39.70
N GLU A 30 5.17 50.49 39.86
CA GLU A 30 5.50 49.61 38.74
C GLU A 30 4.24 49.48 37.87
N ASP A 31 4.32 50.06 36.68
CA ASP A 31 3.34 49.92 35.60
C ASP A 31 3.26 48.45 35.17
N PHE A 32 2.30 47.70 35.73
CA PHE A 32 1.82 46.50 35.08
C PHE A 32 1.19 46.93 33.73
N PRO A 33 1.70 46.50 32.56
CA PRO A 33 1.05 46.82 31.30
C PRO A 33 -0.36 46.21 31.33
N PRO A 34 -1.42 46.99 31.02
CA PRO A 34 -2.75 46.45 30.98
C PRO A 34 -2.82 45.41 29.86
N TYR A 35 -3.06 44.18 30.29
CA TYR A 35 -3.80 43.11 29.63
C TYR A 35 -4.42 43.48 28.26
N MET A 36 -3.92 42.82 27.21
CA MET A 36 -4.55 42.58 25.90
C MET A 36 -5.45 43.70 25.37
N ASP A 37 -4.89 44.50 24.46
CA ASP A 37 -5.65 45.44 23.64
C ASP A 37 -6.56 44.69 22.64
N SER A 38 -7.70 44.21 23.15
CA SER A 38 -8.79 43.60 22.38
C SER A 38 -9.61 44.61 21.58
N SER A 39 -9.26 45.91 21.64
CA SER A 39 -9.97 46.98 20.94
C SER A 39 -9.74 46.90 19.42
N SER A 40 -8.56 46.49 18.96
CA SER A 40 -8.26 46.40 17.52
C SER A 40 -9.12 45.36 16.78
N SER A 41 -9.35 44.19 17.37
CA SER A 41 -10.25 43.15 16.83
C SER A 41 -11.71 43.60 16.88
N THR A 42 -12.10 44.33 17.92
CA THR A 42 -13.46 44.83 18.10
C THR A 42 -13.78 45.96 17.11
N ASP A 43 -12.83 46.86 16.85
CA ASP A 43 -12.96 47.96 15.88
C ASP A 43 -13.04 47.44 14.44
N ASN A 44 -12.23 46.45 14.09
CA ASN A 44 -12.29 45.80 12.77
C ASN A 44 -13.62 45.06 12.56
N LEU A 45 -14.14 44.39 13.60
CA LEU A 45 -15.44 43.73 13.57
C LEU A 45 -16.59 44.75 13.44
N MET A 46 -16.54 45.84 14.21
CA MET A 46 -17.55 46.90 14.15
C MET A 46 -17.59 47.59 12.78
N ARG A 47 -16.42 47.84 12.16
CA ARG A 47 -16.31 48.35 10.79
C ARG A 47 -16.85 47.36 9.76
N PHE A 48 -16.57 46.06 9.92
CA PHE A 48 -17.10 45.00 9.07
C PHE A 48 -18.63 44.89 9.18
N LEU A 49 -19.19 44.93 10.39
CA LEU A 49 -20.63 44.90 10.63
C LEU A 49 -21.32 46.14 10.03
N ALA A 50 -20.75 47.33 10.22
CA ALA A 50 -21.24 48.56 9.61
C ALA A 50 -21.20 48.51 8.07
N TRP A 51 -20.15 47.90 7.49
CA TRP A 51 -20.06 47.65 6.06
C TRP A 51 -21.09 46.60 5.60
N LEU A 52 -21.32 45.55 6.37
CA LEU A 52 -22.27 44.46 6.07
C LEU A 52 -23.70 45.01 6.00
N ASP A 53 -24.12 45.86 6.95
CA ASP A 53 -25.46 46.47 6.93
C ASP A 53 -25.62 47.42 5.73
N LYS A 54 -24.57 48.18 5.40
CA LYS A 54 -24.53 49.04 4.20
C LYS A 54 -24.62 48.24 2.89
N ASN A 55 -24.00 47.06 2.84
CA ASN A 55 -23.89 46.24 1.63
C ASN A 55 -24.79 44.99 1.61
N LYS A 56 -25.77 44.88 2.51
CA LYS A 56 -26.58 43.66 2.74
C LYS A 56 -27.20 43.04 1.48
N LYS A 57 -27.61 43.86 0.50
CA LYS A 57 -28.16 43.35 -0.78
C LYS A 57 -27.09 42.67 -1.64
N GLN A 58 -25.91 43.27 -1.75
CA GLN A 58 -24.79 42.71 -2.51
C GLN A 58 -24.22 41.48 -1.82
N VAL A 59 -24.04 41.54 -0.49
CA VAL A 59 -23.60 40.39 0.31
C VAL A 59 -24.60 39.24 0.24
N GLY A 60 -25.90 39.54 0.32
CA GLY A 60 -26.95 38.53 0.15
C GLY A 60 -26.88 37.83 -1.21
N LEU A 61 -26.70 38.60 -2.29
CA LEU A 61 -26.58 38.05 -3.64
C LEU A 61 -25.32 37.21 -3.84
N VAL A 62 -24.17 37.67 -3.31
CA VAL A 62 -22.92 36.91 -3.32
C VAL A 62 -23.05 35.63 -2.49
N SER A 63 -23.64 35.70 -1.29
CA SER A 63 -23.85 34.52 -0.44
C SER A 63 -24.77 33.48 -1.09
N ALA A 64 -25.84 33.92 -1.76
CA ALA A 64 -26.73 33.05 -2.51
C ALA A 64 -25.99 32.39 -3.68
N GLY A 65 -25.18 33.17 -4.41
CA GLY A 65 -24.31 32.64 -5.46
C GLY A 65 -23.33 31.59 -4.96
N VAL A 66 -22.70 31.80 -3.80
CA VAL A 66 -21.80 30.83 -3.15
C VAL A 66 -22.55 29.56 -2.76
N VAL A 67 -23.73 29.66 -2.16
CA VAL A 67 -24.54 28.48 -1.78
C VAL A 67 -24.92 27.66 -3.01
N VAL A 68 -25.32 28.30 -4.11
CA VAL A 68 -25.63 27.61 -5.37
C VAL A 68 -24.38 26.94 -5.94
N ALA A 69 -23.23 27.64 -5.96
CA ALA A 69 -21.97 27.07 -6.43
C ALA A 69 -21.55 25.84 -5.60
N VAL A 70 -21.66 25.90 -4.27
CA VAL A 70 -21.37 24.77 -3.38
C VAL A 70 -22.32 23.61 -3.62
N ALA A 71 -23.61 23.87 -3.80
CA ALA A 71 -24.60 22.83 -4.10
C ALA A 71 -24.32 22.15 -5.46
N LEU A 72 -23.91 22.92 -6.48
CA LEU A 72 -23.51 22.38 -7.78
C LEU A 72 -22.25 21.52 -7.67
N ILE A 73 -21.22 21.98 -6.96
CA ILE A 73 -19.99 21.22 -6.73
C ILE A 73 -20.30 19.91 -5.98
N ALA A 74 -21.07 19.99 -4.89
CA ALA A 74 -21.48 18.80 -4.12
C ALA A 74 -22.29 17.82 -4.99
N GLY A 75 -23.19 18.32 -5.83
CA GLY A 75 -23.94 17.51 -6.79
C GLY A 75 -23.05 16.80 -7.82
N ILE A 76 -22.03 17.49 -8.34
CA ILE A 76 -21.04 16.90 -9.26
C ILE A 76 -20.24 15.81 -8.55
N PHE A 77 -19.72 16.07 -7.35
CA PHE A 77 -18.97 15.07 -6.56
C PHE A 77 -19.84 13.86 -6.20
N TYR A 78 -21.10 14.08 -5.85
CA TYR A 78 -22.06 13.00 -5.59
C TYR A 78 -22.31 12.16 -6.85
N TYR A 79 -22.52 12.80 -7.99
CA TYR A 79 -22.71 12.11 -9.28
C TYR A 79 -21.46 11.32 -9.70
N GLN A 80 -20.26 11.88 -9.55
CA GLN A 80 -19.00 11.17 -9.84
C GLN A 80 -18.81 9.97 -8.91
N SER A 81 -19.14 10.12 -7.62
CA SER A 81 -19.05 9.02 -6.65
C SER A 81 -20.01 7.89 -6.99
N GLN A 82 -21.23 8.21 -7.43
CA GLN A 82 -22.19 7.20 -7.89
C GLN A 82 -21.73 6.54 -9.21
N LYS A 83 -21.16 7.32 -10.14
CA LYS A 83 -20.55 6.80 -11.38
C LYS A 83 -19.51 5.72 -11.10
N GLU A 84 -18.68 5.91 -10.07
CA GLU A 84 -17.66 4.95 -9.66
C GLU A 84 -18.26 3.60 -9.18
N VAL A 85 -19.42 3.62 -8.52
CA VAL A 85 -20.10 2.40 -8.04
C VAL A 85 -20.60 1.57 -9.22
N TRP A 86 -21.30 2.18 -10.17
CA TRP A 86 -21.78 1.49 -11.37
C TRP A 86 -20.63 1.02 -12.27
N ALA A 87 -19.54 1.81 -12.34
CA ALA A 87 -18.35 1.43 -13.09
C ALA A 87 -17.67 0.20 -12.47
N SER A 88 -17.57 0.15 -11.13
CA SER A 88 -17.01 -0.99 -10.40
C SER A 88 -17.86 -2.25 -10.58
N GLU A 89 -19.19 -2.10 -10.54
CA GLU A 89 -20.13 -3.18 -10.81
C GLU A 89 -19.97 -3.70 -12.25
N ALA A 90 -19.98 -2.81 -13.24
CA ALA A 90 -19.78 -3.16 -14.64
C ALA A 90 -18.44 -3.87 -14.88
N LEU A 91 -17.36 -3.40 -14.24
CA LEU A 91 -16.05 -4.03 -14.31
C LEU A 91 -16.07 -5.45 -13.73
N SER A 92 -16.73 -5.65 -12.59
CA SER A 92 -16.82 -6.97 -11.92
C SER A 92 -17.65 -7.99 -12.70
N ASN A 93 -18.58 -7.52 -13.53
CA ASN A 93 -19.38 -8.37 -14.41
C ASN A 93 -18.57 -8.92 -15.60
N VAL A 94 -17.39 -8.35 -15.89
CA VAL A 94 -16.48 -8.91 -16.90
C VAL A 94 -15.77 -10.12 -16.31
N LYS A 95 -16.27 -11.32 -16.66
CA LYS A 95 -15.73 -12.59 -16.18
C LYS A 95 -14.33 -12.85 -16.71
N LYS A 96 -13.36 -12.92 -15.79
CA LYS A 96 -12.07 -13.55 -16.01
C LYS A 96 -12.05 -14.96 -15.44
N PRO A 97 -11.41 -15.92 -16.12
CA PRO A 97 -11.20 -17.23 -15.54
C PRO A 97 -10.36 -17.13 -14.26
N PHE A 98 -10.70 -17.96 -13.26
CA PHE A 98 -9.93 -18.04 -12.01
C PHE A 98 -8.55 -18.66 -12.23
N ASN A 99 -8.45 -19.61 -13.17
CA ASN A 99 -7.18 -20.23 -13.52
C ASN A 99 -6.46 -19.35 -14.58
N PRO A 100 -5.25 -18.84 -14.30
CA PRO A 100 -4.50 -18.04 -15.27
C PRO A 100 -4.10 -18.85 -16.53
N ALA A 101 -4.10 -20.18 -16.46
CA ALA A 101 -3.81 -21.04 -17.62
C ALA A 101 -5.01 -21.22 -18.56
N THR A 102 -6.23 -20.86 -18.15
CA THR A 102 -7.40 -20.95 -19.04
C THR A 102 -7.55 -19.66 -19.84
N PRO A 103 -7.59 -19.72 -21.19
CA PRO A 103 -7.80 -18.55 -22.02
C PRO A 103 -9.12 -17.83 -21.65
N PRO A 104 -9.14 -16.49 -21.67
CA PRO A 104 -10.38 -15.75 -21.47
C PRO A 104 -11.37 -16.06 -22.61
N PRO A 105 -12.69 -15.98 -22.34
CA PRO A 105 -13.69 -16.09 -23.38
C PRO A 105 -13.46 -15.07 -24.51
N PRO A 106 -13.77 -15.41 -25.77
CA PRO A 106 -13.79 -14.43 -26.86
C PRO A 106 -14.73 -13.27 -26.50
N GLY A 107 -14.32 -12.03 -26.78
CA GLY A 107 -15.13 -10.85 -26.44
C GLY A 107 -14.73 -10.16 -25.13
N THR A 108 -13.86 -10.75 -24.31
CA THR A 108 -13.50 -10.17 -23.01
C THR A 108 -12.78 -8.83 -23.14
N VAL A 109 -11.88 -8.67 -24.13
CA VAL A 109 -11.24 -7.39 -24.43
C VAL A 109 -12.28 -6.31 -24.74
N GLN A 110 -13.25 -6.62 -25.61
CA GLN A 110 -14.31 -5.69 -26.01
C GLN A 110 -15.21 -5.33 -24.82
N ALA A 111 -15.47 -6.27 -23.91
CA ALA A 111 -16.21 -6.01 -22.67
C ALA A 111 -15.47 -5.01 -21.77
N TYR A 112 -14.15 -5.15 -21.59
CA TYR A 112 -13.35 -4.18 -20.84
C TYR A 112 -13.30 -2.81 -21.52
N LEU A 113 -13.08 -2.77 -22.83
CA LEU A 113 -13.07 -1.51 -23.59
C LEU A 113 -14.43 -0.81 -23.52
N LYS A 114 -15.53 -1.56 -23.52
CA LYS A 114 -16.87 -1.01 -23.33
C LYS A 114 -17.05 -0.39 -21.94
N VAL A 115 -16.58 -1.05 -20.88
CA VAL A 115 -16.60 -0.46 -19.51
C VAL A 115 -15.76 0.81 -19.46
N ALA A 116 -14.56 0.79 -20.05
CA ALA A 116 -13.70 1.97 -20.11
C ALA A 116 -14.37 3.15 -20.84
N GLN A 117 -15.10 2.87 -21.92
CA GLN A 117 -15.81 3.89 -22.70
C GLN A 117 -17.06 4.42 -21.99
N ASP A 118 -17.90 3.53 -21.45
CA ASP A 118 -19.17 3.89 -20.82
C ASP A 118 -18.94 4.65 -19.49
N PHE A 119 -17.82 4.38 -18.81
CA PHE A 119 -17.50 4.93 -17.49
C PHE A 119 -16.22 5.78 -17.43
N ASP A 120 -15.87 6.46 -18.52
CA ASP A 120 -14.65 7.29 -18.61
C ASP A 120 -14.43 8.22 -17.40
N GLY A 121 -13.17 8.34 -16.94
CA GLY A 121 -12.78 9.16 -15.80
C GLY A 121 -13.00 8.50 -14.43
N THR A 122 -13.57 7.29 -14.38
CA THR A 122 -13.66 6.49 -13.14
C THR A 122 -12.42 5.63 -12.93
N LYS A 123 -12.08 5.29 -11.68
CA LYS A 123 -10.93 4.40 -11.41
C LYS A 123 -11.17 3.01 -11.99
N ALA A 124 -12.42 2.54 -11.96
CA ALA A 124 -12.82 1.30 -12.60
C ALA A 124 -12.60 1.31 -14.12
N ALA A 125 -12.85 2.42 -14.83
CA ALA A 125 -12.56 2.55 -16.25
C ALA A 125 -11.05 2.49 -16.54
N GLY A 126 -10.23 3.15 -15.73
CA GLY A 126 -8.77 3.05 -15.83
C GLY A 126 -8.29 1.61 -15.63
N ARG A 127 -8.84 0.90 -14.65
CA ARG A 127 -8.56 -0.53 -14.45
C ARG A 127 -9.04 -1.37 -15.64
N ALA A 128 -10.21 -1.08 -16.20
CA ALA A 128 -10.72 -1.76 -17.39
C ALA A 128 -9.76 -1.62 -18.59
N LEU A 129 -9.23 -0.41 -18.84
CA LEU A 129 -8.25 -0.18 -19.90
C LEU A 129 -6.96 -0.97 -19.68
N LEU A 130 -6.43 -0.97 -18.46
CA LEU A 130 -5.24 -1.75 -18.11
C LEU A 130 -5.44 -3.24 -18.38
N GLU A 131 -6.60 -3.77 -18.00
CA GLU A 131 -6.94 -5.18 -18.17
C GLU A 131 -7.18 -5.54 -19.64
N ALA A 132 -7.82 -4.66 -20.41
CA ALA A 132 -7.94 -4.82 -21.86
C ALA A 132 -6.57 -4.84 -22.53
N ALA A 133 -5.68 -3.92 -22.16
CA ALA A 133 -4.32 -3.83 -22.70
C ALA A 133 -3.48 -5.07 -22.38
N SER A 134 -3.56 -5.57 -21.13
CA SER A 134 -2.88 -6.80 -20.70
C SER A 134 -3.38 -8.03 -21.46
N LEU A 135 -4.69 -8.13 -21.69
CA LEU A 135 -5.25 -9.20 -22.52
C LEU A 135 -4.78 -9.12 -23.97
N LEU A 136 -4.81 -7.94 -24.58
CA LEU A 136 -4.30 -7.71 -25.93
C LEU A 136 -2.81 -8.09 -26.05
N TYR A 137 -2.00 -7.78 -25.01
CA TYR A 137 -0.60 -8.19 -24.93
C TYR A 137 -0.47 -9.72 -24.90
N SER A 138 -1.28 -10.40 -24.08
CA SER A 138 -1.28 -11.87 -24.00
C SER A 138 -1.76 -12.56 -25.29
N GLU A 139 -2.62 -11.88 -26.07
CA GLU A 139 -3.09 -12.33 -27.38
C GLU A 139 -2.06 -12.06 -28.50
N GLY A 140 -0.94 -11.40 -28.21
CA GLY A 140 0.09 -11.02 -29.18
C GLY A 140 -0.30 -9.81 -30.05
N ALA A 141 -1.42 -9.15 -29.74
CA ALA A 141 -1.89 -7.95 -30.43
C ALA A 141 -1.17 -6.69 -29.91
N TYR A 142 0.17 -6.67 -30.02
CA TYR A 142 1.02 -5.68 -29.35
C TYR A 142 0.71 -4.24 -29.74
N THR A 143 0.45 -3.94 -31.01
CA THR A 143 0.11 -2.58 -31.44
C THR A 143 -1.21 -2.07 -30.83
N ASN A 144 -2.19 -2.96 -30.67
CA ASN A 144 -3.44 -2.62 -29.98
C ASN A 144 -3.20 -2.46 -28.47
N ALA A 145 -2.38 -3.31 -27.87
CA ALA A 145 -1.99 -3.21 -26.47
C ALA A 145 -1.26 -1.89 -26.18
N GLU A 146 -0.32 -1.48 -27.04
CA GLU A 146 0.41 -0.21 -26.93
C GLU A 146 -0.57 0.96 -26.90
N ALA A 147 -1.54 0.98 -27.83
CA ALA A 147 -2.55 2.03 -27.90
C ALA A 147 -3.36 2.11 -26.59
N GLN A 148 -3.79 0.97 -26.03
CA GLN A 148 -4.57 0.97 -24.78
C GLN A 148 -3.72 1.32 -23.55
N PHE A 149 -2.47 0.85 -23.46
CA PHE A 149 -1.57 1.26 -22.37
C PHE A 149 -1.25 2.75 -22.42
N ARG A 150 -0.97 3.32 -23.61
CA ARG A 150 -0.74 4.76 -23.76
C ARG A 150 -1.98 5.58 -23.39
N ARG A 151 -3.16 5.11 -23.79
CA ARG A 151 -4.44 5.72 -23.41
C ARG A 151 -4.60 5.72 -21.88
N PHE A 152 -4.37 4.58 -21.23
CA PHE A 152 -4.40 4.48 -19.77
C PHE A 152 -3.44 5.47 -19.09
N LEU A 153 -2.18 5.53 -19.54
CA LEU A 153 -1.17 6.43 -18.96
C LEU A 153 -1.49 7.93 -19.17
N THR A 154 -2.27 8.26 -20.20
CA THR A 154 -2.67 9.64 -20.52
C THR A 154 -3.94 10.06 -19.79
N GLU A 155 -4.96 9.19 -19.79
CA GLU A 155 -6.27 9.48 -19.21
C GLU A 155 -6.31 9.26 -17.68
N TYR A 156 -5.44 8.40 -17.14
CA TYR A 156 -5.43 8.02 -15.72
C TYR A 156 -4.05 8.21 -15.06
N PRO A 157 -3.46 9.43 -15.11
CA PRO A 157 -2.11 9.69 -14.59
C PRO A 157 -1.97 9.52 -13.06
N ASP A 158 -3.09 9.62 -12.33
CA ASP A 158 -3.15 9.49 -10.87
C ASP A 158 -3.59 8.10 -10.39
N SER A 159 -3.67 7.14 -11.32
CA SER A 159 -4.06 5.76 -11.00
C SER A 159 -3.03 5.09 -10.09
N SER A 160 -3.50 4.30 -9.11
CA SER A 160 -2.63 3.42 -8.32
C SER A 160 -1.97 2.33 -9.17
N PHE A 161 -2.49 2.10 -10.39
CA PHE A 161 -1.95 1.12 -11.33
C PHE A 161 -1.00 1.74 -12.37
N LEU A 162 -0.56 2.99 -12.17
CA LEU A 162 0.35 3.65 -13.10
C LEU A 162 1.65 2.85 -13.31
N PRO A 163 2.32 2.32 -12.26
CA PRO A 163 3.53 1.51 -12.44
C PRO A 163 3.28 0.26 -13.30
N GLN A 164 2.15 -0.42 -13.10
CA GLN A 164 1.74 -1.59 -13.86
C GLN A 164 1.45 -1.25 -15.33
N GLY A 165 0.80 -0.12 -15.59
CA GLY A 165 0.56 0.35 -16.96
C GLY A 165 1.85 0.75 -17.68
N MET A 166 2.81 1.36 -16.96
CA MET A 166 4.13 1.68 -17.51
C MET A 166 4.94 0.42 -17.82
N LEU A 167 4.91 -0.56 -16.92
CA LEU A 167 5.52 -1.87 -17.14
C LEU A 167 4.92 -2.54 -18.36
N GLY A 168 3.58 -2.60 -18.45
CA GLY A 168 2.86 -3.18 -19.57
C GLY A 168 3.20 -2.52 -20.91
N LEU A 169 3.30 -1.18 -20.95
CA LEU A 169 3.75 -0.47 -22.15
C LEU A 169 5.19 -0.84 -22.53
N ALA A 170 6.12 -0.86 -21.57
CA ALA A 170 7.52 -1.21 -21.83
C ALA A 170 7.66 -2.65 -22.32
N SER A 171 6.96 -3.60 -21.70
CA SER A 171 6.93 -5.00 -22.14
C SER A 171 6.28 -5.17 -23.52
N THR A 172 5.26 -4.37 -23.83
CA THR A 172 4.67 -4.35 -25.18
C THR A 172 5.67 -3.90 -26.22
N LEU A 173 6.42 -2.83 -25.95
CA LEU A 173 7.47 -2.33 -26.85
C LEU A 173 8.60 -3.35 -27.03
N ASP A 174 8.99 -4.06 -25.97
CA ASP A 174 9.95 -5.15 -26.04
C ASP A 174 9.45 -6.28 -26.95
N ALA A 175 8.20 -6.71 -26.76
CA ALA A 175 7.58 -7.75 -27.58
C ALA A 175 7.38 -7.34 -29.06
N GLU A 176 7.28 -6.04 -29.36
CA GLU A 176 7.31 -5.51 -30.73
C GLU A 176 8.73 -5.48 -31.35
N GLY A 177 9.76 -5.87 -30.59
CA GLY A 177 11.16 -5.82 -31.02
C GLY A 177 11.78 -4.42 -30.93
N ARG A 178 11.11 -3.46 -30.29
CA ARG A 178 11.57 -2.08 -30.13
C ARG A 178 12.37 -1.92 -28.85
N ALA A 179 13.45 -2.70 -28.73
CA ALA A 179 14.26 -2.80 -27.50
C ALA A 179 14.76 -1.44 -26.98
N GLY A 180 15.15 -0.51 -27.86
CA GLY A 180 15.58 0.82 -27.45
C GLY A 180 14.46 1.64 -26.77
N ASP A 181 13.25 1.61 -27.32
CA ASP A 181 12.09 2.27 -26.74
C ASP A 181 11.67 1.61 -25.42
N ALA A 182 11.73 0.28 -25.37
CA ALA A 182 11.43 -0.50 -24.17
C ALA A 182 12.38 -0.16 -23.02
N ILE A 183 13.70 -0.12 -23.28
CA ILE A 183 14.73 0.30 -22.31
C ILE A 183 14.41 1.68 -21.74
N ALA A 184 14.11 2.66 -22.61
CA ALA A 184 13.79 4.01 -22.18
C ALA A 184 12.57 4.03 -21.24
N LYS A 185 11.55 3.21 -21.50
CA LYS A 185 10.35 3.10 -20.66
C LYS A 185 10.58 2.36 -19.35
N TYR A 186 11.36 1.28 -19.35
CA TYR A 186 11.74 0.60 -18.11
C TYR A 186 12.60 1.49 -17.20
N GLU A 187 13.54 2.25 -17.77
CA GLU A 187 14.35 3.22 -17.02
C GLU A 187 13.51 4.35 -16.45
N GLU A 188 12.54 4.87 -17.22
CA GLU A 188 11.58 5.86 -16.74
C GLU A 188 10.77 5.34 -15.54
N LEU A 189 10.27 4.09 -15.65
CA LEU A 189 9.54 3.42 -14.58
C LEU A 189 10.40 3.24 -13.32
N ARG A 190 11.62 2.74 -13.46
CA ARG A 190 12.56 2.54 -12.35
C ARG A 190 12.92 3.85 -11.64
N ARG A 191 13.07 4.94 -12.39
CA ARG A 191 13.35 6.28 -11.83
C ARG A 191 12.14 6.86 -11.11
N ARG A 192 10.93 6.69 -11.67
CA ARG A 192 9.71 7.31 -11.15
C ARG A 192 9.12 6.55 -9.96
N PHE A 193 9.26 5.23 -9.94
CA PHE A 193 8.62 4.36 -8.94
C PHE A 193 9.58 3.37 -8.27
N PRO A 194 10.75 3.80 -7.74
CA PRO A 194 11.84 2.90 -7.33
C PRO A 194 11.50 1.88 -6.23
N SER A 195 10.40 2.07 -5.49
CA SER A 195 9.96 1.21 -4.39
C SER A 195 8.67 0.44 -4.68
N ASP A 196 8.15 0.51 -5.90
CA ASP A 196 6.94 -0.22 -6.28
C ASP A 196 7.23 -1.72 -6.47
N SER A 197 6.23 -2.58 -6.26
CA SER A 197 6.38 -4.03 -6.38
C SER A 197 6.71 -4.48 -7.81
N VAL A 198 6.40 -3.68 -8.83
CA VAL A 198 6.75 -3.98 -10.23
C VAL A 198 8.23 -3.77 -10.56
N ILE A 199 9.01 -3.17 -9.65
CA ILE A 199 10.40 -2.79 -9.95
C ILE A 199 11.32 -3.98 -10.10
N ASP A 200 11.11 -5.05 -9.34
CA ASP A 200 11.96 -6.24 -9.48
C ASP A 200 11.73 -6.92 -10.85
N GLU A 201 10.48 -6.95 -11.31
CA GLU A 201 10.13 -7.41 -12.66
C GLU A 201 10.70 -6.48 -13.74
N THR A 202 10.61 -5.17 -13.53
CA THR A 202 11.17 -4.15 -14.42
C THR A 202 12.69 -4.31 -14.57
N LYS A 203 13.41 -4.47 -13.45
CA LYS A 203 14.86 -4.68 -13.44
C LYS A 203 15.24 -5.97 -14.17
N LEU A 204 14.46 -7.04 -13.98
CA LEU A 204 14.71 -8.32 -14.64
C LEU A 204 14.53 -8.20 -16.16
N ALA A 205 13.44 -7.59 -16.62
CA ALA A 205 13.18 -7.37 -18.04
C ALA A 205 14.25 -6.46 -18.67
N LEU A 206 14.60 -5.38 -18.00
CA LEU A 206 15.65 -4.46 -18.43
C LEU A 206 17.03 -5.13 -18.50
N ALA A 207 17.37 -5.97 -17.54
CA ALA A 207 18.62 -6.72 -17.53
C ALA A 207 18.71 -7.69 -18.74
N ARG A 208 17.60 -8.37 -19.09
CA ARG A 208 17.52 -9.23 -20.28
C ARG A 208 17.81 -8.44 -21.56
N LEU A 209 17.24 -7.24 -21.68
CA LEU A 209 17.48 -6.36 -22.82
C LEU A 209 18.94 -5.89 -22.91
N TYR A 210 19.59 -5.68 -21.77
CA TYR A 210 20.99 -5.30 -21.71
C TYR A 210 21.99 -6.44 -21.93
N GLU A 211 21.60 -7.72 -21.86
CA GLU A 211 22.55 -8.83 -22.04
C GLU A 211 23.33 -8.75 -23.35
N SER A 212 22.67 -8.35 -24.44
CA SER A 212 23.28 -8.21 -25.76
C SER A 212 23.85 -6.81 -26.02
N GLN A 213 23.28 -5.77 -25.41
CA GLN A 213 23.62 -4.37 -25.69
C GLN A 213 24.70 -3.83 -24.75
N ASN A 214 24.63 -4.16 -23.47
CA ASN A 214 25.54 -3.70 -22.43
C ASN A 214 25.62 -4.72 -21.28
N PRO A 215 26.46 -5.76 -21.42
CA PRO A 215 26.51 -6.85 -20.45
C PRO A 215 26.99 -6.40 -19.07
N ALA A 216 27.72 -5.28 -18.97
CA ALA A 216 28.13 -4.70 -17.68
C ALA A 216 26.94 -4.16 -16.87
N GLU A 217 25.95 -3.52 -17.52
CA GLU A 217 24.73 -3.06 -16.85
C GLU A 217 23.79 -4.22 -16.53
N ALA A 218 23.67 -5.21 -17.44
CA ALA A 218 22.93 -6.44 -17.16
C ALA A 218 23.46 -7.15 -15.90
N TYR A 219 24.79 -7.25 -15.78
CA TYR A 219 25.45 -7.84 -14.62
C TYR A 219 25.05 -7.16 -13.31
N LYS A 220 25.09 -5.81 -13.27
CA LYS A 220 24.72 -5.05 -12.06
C LYS A 220 23.29 -5.35 -11.64
N LEU A 221 22.35 -5.34 -12.59
CA LEU A 221 20.94 -5.55 -12.31
C LEU A 221 20.64 -6.98 -11.85
N TYR A 222 21.21 -7.99 -12.51
CA TYR A 222 21.04 -9.37 -12.06
C TYR A 222 21.69 -9.61 -10.70
N ASN A 223 22.87 -9.05 -10.44
CA ASN A 223 23.50 -9.15 -9.13
C ASN A 223 22.67 -8.47 -8.04
N GLU A 224 22.08 -7.31 -8.32
CA GLU A 224 21.18 -6.63 -7.38
C GLU A 224 19.96 -7.51 -7.06
N LEU A 225 19.28 -8.04 -8.08
CA LEU A 225 18.10 -8.90 -7.93
C LEU A 225 18.42 -10.22 -7.22
N ALA A 226 19.54 -10.84 -7.56
CA ALA A 226 19.98 -12.10 -6.95
C ALA A 226 20.31 -11.90 -5.45
N ASN A 227 20.87 -10.75 -5.07
CA ASN A 227 21.19 -10.47 -3.67
C ASN A 227 19.96 -10.04 -2.86
N ALA A 228 19.06 -9.24 -3.44
CA ALA A 228 17.86 -8.75 -2.77
C ALA A 228 16.78 -9.85 -2.61
N GLY A 229 16.74 -10.82 -3.53
CA GLY A 229 15.64 -11.76 -3.69
C GLY A 229 16.06 -13.23 -3.73
N GLN A 230 17.06 -13.66 -2.96
CA GLN A 230 17.56 -15.05 -2.94
C GLN A 230 16.44 -16.13 -2.83
N GLN A 231 15.30 -15.80 -2.22
CA GLN A 231 14.15 -16.70 -2.05
C GLN A 231 12.96 -16.39 -2.98
N SER A 232 13.04 -15.34 -3.81
CA SER A 232 12.00 -15.01 -4.78
C SER A 232 12.26 -15.71 -6.12
N GLY A 233 11.19 -15.97 -6.88
CA GLY A 233 11.32 -16.54 -8.23
C GLY A 233 12.18 -15.66 -9.15
N ILE A 234 12.02 -14.32 -9.05
CA ILE A 234 12.80 -13.34 -9.80
C ILE A 234 14.28 -13.37 -9.42
N GLY A 235 14.61 -13.41 -8.12
CA GLY A 235 16.01 -13.43 -7.70
C GLY A 235 16.71 -14.74 -8.04
N SER A 236 16.00 -15.87 -7.99
CA SER A 236 16.50 -17.17 -8.46
C SER A 236 16.79 -17.14 -9.97
N GLU A 237 15.86 -16.61 -10.75
CA GLU A 237 16.03 -16.46 -12.20
C GLU A 237 17.17 -15.50 -12.56
N ALA A 238 17.28 -14.38 -11.83
CA ALA A 238 18.38 -13.43 -11.98
C ALA A 238 19.74 -14.08 -11.66
N GLY A 239 19.81 -14.92 -10.62
CA GLY A 239 21.03 -15.64 -10.27
C GLY A 239 21.48 -16.63 -11.36
N ILE A 240 20.54 -17.34 -11.98
CA ILE A 240 20.84 -18.23 -13.12
C ILE A 240 21.37 -17.43 -14.31
N ARG A 241 20.66 -16.35 -14.71
CA ARG A 241 21.10 -15.52 -15.84
C ARG A 241 22.42 -14.80 -15.56
N LEU A 242 22.68 -14.42 -14.32
CA LEU A 242 23.97 -13.87 -13.90
C LEU A 242 25.10 -14.86 -14.14
N ALA A 243 24.91 -16.13 -13.77
CA ALA A 243 25.90 -17.18 -13.99
C ALA A 243 26.17 -17.38 -15.50
N ASP A 244 25.12 -17.49 -16.31
CA ASP A 244 25.24 -17.61 -17.77
C ASP A 244 25.96 -16.40 -18.39
N LEU A 245 25.67 -15.19 -17.88
CA LEU A 245 26.30 -13.96 -18.34
C LEU A 245 27.80 -13.95 -17.98
N MET A 246 28.17 -14.41 -16.79
CA MET A 246 29.57 -14.50 -16.35
C MET A 246 30.37 -15.58 -17.08
N GLU A 247 29.73 -16.67 -17.51
CA GLU A 247 30.38 -17.68 -18.34
C GLU A 247 30.72 -17.13 -19.72
N LYS A 248 29.80 -16.37 -20.32
CA LYS A 248 30.03 -15.68 -21.60
C LYS A 248 31.01 -14.52 -21.49
N HIS A 249 31.00 -13.83 -20.34
CA HIS A 249 31.77 -12.62 -20.06
C HIS A 249 32.55 -12.73 -18.73
N PRO A 250 33.57 -13.61 -18.66
CA PRO A 250 34.34 -13.83 -17.43
C PRO A 250 35.14 -12.59 -16.98
N GLU A 251 35.29 -11.58 -17.84
CA GLU A 251 35.81 -10.26 -17.51
C GLU A 251 34.97 -9.51 -16.48
N LEU A 252 33.64 -9.70 -16.46
CA LEU A 252 32.73 -8.96 -15.58
C LEU A 252 32.83 -9.41 -14.11
N GLY A 253 33.19 -10.67 -13.88
CA GLY A 253 33.43 -11.22 -12.54
C GLY A 253 34.68 -10.67 -11.87
N LYS A 254 35.70 -10.28 -12.65
CA LYS A 254 36.97 -9.76 -12.12
C LYS A 254 36.86 -8.31 -11.66
N THR A 255 35.93 -7.55 -12.23
CA THR A 255 35.68 -6.15 -11.85
C THR A 255 34.79 -5.99 -10.62
N ASN A 256 34.10 -7.05 -10.18
CA ASN A 256 33.25 -7.03 -8.98
C ASN A 256 33.88 -7.73 -7.77
N VAL A 257 35.21 -7.90 -7.75
CA VAL A 257 35.92 -8.13 -6.49
C VAL A 257 35.79 -6.84 -5.68
N VAL A 258 34.70 -6.73 -4.92
CA VAL A 258 34.64 -5.81 -3.78
C VAL A 258 35.94 -6.04 -3.01
N PRO A 259 36.80 -5.03 -2.78
CA PRO A 259 37.93 -5.20 -1.89
C PRO A 259 37.35 -5.77 -0.61
N ALA A 260 37.70 -7.01 -0.28
CA ALA A 260 37.30 -7.60 0.99
C ALA A 260 37.63 -6.54 2.03
N PRO A 261 36.67 -6.09 2.88
CA PRO A 261 37.03 -5.22 3.99
C PRO A 261 38.20 -5.94 4.66
N PRO A 262 39.35 -5.25 4.87
CA PRO A 262 40.54 -5.91 5.38
C PRO A 262 40.09 -6.71 6.59
N LEU A 263 40.38 -8.02 6.59
CA LEU A 263 40.12 -8.87 7.75
C LEU A 263 40.84 -8.21 8.91
N GLN A 264 40.09 -7.43 9.70
CA GLN A 264 40.56 -6.90 10.95
C GLN A 264 40.60 -8.12 11.86
N PHE A 265 41.74 -8.81 11.85
CA PHE A 265 42.14 -9.65 12.94
C PHE A 265 42.24 -8.72 14.15
N THR A 266 41.15 -8.55 14.89
CA THR A 266 41.27 -8.09 16.27
C THR A 266 42.02 -9.20 16.98
N PRO A 267 43.27 -8.99 17.43
CA PRO A 267 43.87 -9.95 18.34
C PRO A 267 42.93 -10.06 19.53
N SER A 268 42.41 -11.27 19.78
CA SER A 268 41.77 -11.58 21.06
C SER A 268 42.75 -11.16 22.15
N ALA A 269 42.46 -10.06 22.81
CA ALA A 269 43.15 -9.66 24.02
C ALA A 269 42.90 -10.78 25.03
N THR A 270 43.94 -11.57 25.31
CA THR A 270 44.01 -12.49 26.43
C THR A 270 43.76 -11.69 27.70
N ALA A 271 42.51 -11.65 28.15
CA ALA A 271 42.18 -11.17 29.47
C ALA A 271 42.76 -12.16 30.50
N PRO A 272 43.50 -11.70 31.53
CA PRO A 272 43.97 -12.58 32.58
C PRO A 272 42.78 -13.19 33.35
N PRO A 273 42.93 -14.41 33.89
CA PRO A 273 41.83 -15.12 34.53
C PRO A 273 41.32 -14.34 35.75
N GLN A 274 40.10 -13.79 35.63
CA GLN A 274 39.39 -13.23 36.77
C GLN A 274 38.80 -14.40 37.56
N VAL A 275 39.44 -14.74 38.68
CA VAL A 275 38.92 -15.67 39.68
C VAL A 275 37.65 -15.05 40.27
N LYS A 276 36.49 -15.53 39.84
CA LYS A 276 35.20 -15.16 40.44
C LYS A 276 34.97 -16.01 41.67
N THR A 277 35.29 -15.45 42.83
CA THR A 277 34.89 -15.97 44.14
C THR A 277 33.37 -16.06 44.21
N ILE A 278 32.87 -17.28 44.47
CA ILE A 278 31.45 -17.58 44.61
C ILE A 278 31.04 -17.17 46.03
N THR A 279 30.04 -16.31 46.17
CA THR A 279 29.34 -16.06 47.43
C THR A 279 27.86 -16.40 47.22
N PRO A 280 27.22 -17.19 48.09
CA PRO A 280 25.89 -17.75 47.85
C PRO A 280 24.78 -16.77 48.29
N GLY A 281 23.71 -16.65 47.51
CA GLY A 281 22.52 -15.90 47.93
C GLY A 281 21.41 -15.78 46.89
N SER A 282 20.39 -16.64 47.04
CA SER A 282 18.98 -16.52 46.65
C SER A 282 18.54 -16.41 45.18
N SER A 283 18.06 -17.57 44.68
CA SER A 283 16.71 -17.85 44.17
C SER A 283 16.05 -16.87 43.18
N ASN A 284 16.04 -17.25 41.91
CA ASN A 284 14.83 -17.78 41.22
C ASN A 284 15.13 -17.96 39.72
N GLN A 285 15.34 -19.21 39.30
CA GLN A 285 15.19 -19.58 37.89
C GLN A 285 14.35 -20.86 37.80
N MET A 286 13.21 -20.76 37.11
CA MET A 286 12.48 -21.92 36.62
C MET A 286 13.27 -22.48 35.43
N VAL A 287 13.85 -23.65 35.63
CA VAL A 287 14.47 -24.46 34.58
C VAL A 287 13.40 -25.43 34.06
N MET A 288 12.97 -25.24 32.80
CA MET A 288 12.31 -26.33 32.05
C MET A 288 13.38 -27.09 31.28
N THR A 289 13.83 -28.18 31.89
CA THR A 289 14.66 -29.22 31.26
C THR A 289 13.76 -30.06 30.37
N ILE A 290 13.94 -30.01 29.06
CA ILE A 290 13.40 -31.03 28.15
C ILE A 290 14.41 -32.19 28.07
N THR A 291 14.14 -33.21 28.88
CA THR A 291 14.82 -34.51 28.83
C THR A 291 14.33 -35.29 27.61
N SER A 292 15.24 -35.60 26.68
CA SER A 292 15.00 -36.54 25.59
C SER A 292 15.21 -37.98 26.05
N THR A 293 14.14 -38.79 26.10
CA THR A 293 14.20 -40.26 26.16
C THR A 293 13.26 -40.86 25.12
N PRO A 294 13.70 -41.88 24.34
CA PRO A 294 12.90 -42.47 23.27
C PRO A 294 12.08 -43.67 23.77
N PRO A 295 10.83 -43.89 23.30
CA PRO A 295 10.16 -45.17 23.46
C PRO A 295 10.37 -46.08 22.25
N LYS A 296 10.62 -47.34 22.60
CA LYS A 296 10.85 -48.54 21.78
C LYS A 296 9.51 -49.12 21.30
N SER A 297 9.48 -49.67 20.08
CA SER A 297 8.35 -50.31 19.40
C SER A 297 7.80 -51.56 20.12
N PRO A 298 6.64 -52.08 19.67
CA PRO A 298 6.63 -53.48 19.20
C PRO A 298 5.87 -53.73 17.86
N THR A 299 6.59 -54.42 16.94
CA THR A 299 6.24 -55.68 16.23
C THR A 299 4.85 -55.81 15.55
N LEU A 300 4.72 -55.72 14.20
CA LEU A 300 4.88 -56.74 13.13
C LEU A 300 3.61 -57.57 12.82
N ALA A 301 3.06 -57.45 11.60
CA ALA A 301 2.62 -58.55 10.69
C ALA A 301 1.75 -57.99 9.52
N THR A 302 2.25 -57.92 8.29
CA THR A 302 2.11 -58.87 7.14
C THR A 302 0.75 -58.97 6.44
N GLN A 303 0.80 -58.66 5.12
CA GLN A 303 0.16 -59.35 3.97
C GLN A 303 -1.27 -58.98 3.50
N THR A 304 -1.29 -58.70 2.18
CA THR A 304 -2.33 -58.58 1.13
C THR A 304 -3.29 -59.78 1.00
N PRO A 305 -4.16 -59.88 -0.03
CA PRO A 305 -5.26 -59.04 -0.52
C PRO A 305 -6.59 -59.87 -0.58
N ASN A 306 -7.59 -59.42 -1.37
CA ASN A 306 -8.65 -60.20 -2.05
C ASN A 306 -10.12 -60.24 -1.51
N THR A 307 -11.03 -59.76 -2.39
CA THR A 307 -12.35 -60.31 -2.83
C THR A 307 -13.62 -60.37 -1.96
N THR A 308 -14.71 -59.86 -2.58
CA THR A 308 -16.09 -60.44 -2.71
C THR A 308 -17.26 -59.89 -1.85
N ALA A 309 -18.11 -59.13 -2.58
CA ALA A 309 -19.59 -59.18 -2.71
C ALA A 309 -20.56 -59.20 -1.51
N THR A 310 -21.58 -58.34 -1.61
CA THR A 310 -23.06 -58.61 -1.58
C THR A 310 -23.77 -57.24 -1.77
N GLY A 311 -24.60 -57.00 -2.80
CA GLY A 311 -26.05 -57.26 -2.88
C GLY A 311 -26.84 -56.36 -1.91
N THR A 312 -27.86 -55.54 -2.22
CA THR A 312 -28.91 -55.50 -3.26
C THR A 312 -29.72 -54.20 -3.05
N THR A 313 -30.31 -53.61 -4.10
CA THR A 313 -31.72 -53.12 -4.19
C THR A 313 -31.95 -51.75 -4.88
N ALA A 314 -32.72 -51.85 -5.97
CA ALA A 314 -33.67 -50.90 -6.58
C ALA A 314 -33.21 -49.70 -7.45
N ALA A 315 -33.35 -49.98 -8.75
CA ALA A 315 -33.68 -49.21 -9.95
C ALA A 315 -34.48 -47.86 -9.86
N PRO A 316 -34.54 -47.09 -10.97
CA PRO A 316 -34.77 -45.64 -11.04
C PRO A 316 -36.18 -45.25 -11.53
N LEU A 317 -36.54 -43.96 -11.39
CA LEU A 317 -37.73 -43.40 -12.06
C LEU A 317 -37.38 -42.17 -12.92
N LEU A 318 -37.43 -42.43 -14.23
CA LEU A 318 -37.72 -41.49 -15.31
C LEU A 318 -39.16 -40.95 -15.15
N LEU A 319 -39.42 -39.70 -15.56
CA LEU A 319 -40.49 -39.29 -16.51
C LEU A 319 -40.66 -37.75 -16.58
N LYS A 320 -40.33 -37.18 -17.75
CA LYS A 320 -40.98 -35.99 -18.36
C LYS A 320 -42.33 -36.43 -18.96
N PRO A 321 -43.37 -35.58 -19.17
CA PRO A 321 -43.44 -34.73 -20.38
C PRO A 321 -44.31 -33.43 -20.36
N ASN A 322 -43.92 -32.50 -21.24
CA ASN A 322 -44.65 -31.62 -22.19
C ASN A 322 -45.86 -30.69 -21.87
N THR A 323 -45.68 -29.46 -22.42
CA THR A 323 -46.59 -28.58 -23.20
C THR A 323 -47.80 -27.90 -22.54
N ALA A 324 -47.84 -26.56 -22.62
CA ALA A 324 -48.92 -25.83 -23.31
C ALA A 324 -48.62 -24.32 -23.47
N THR A 325 -48.90 -23.86 -24.68
CA THR A 325 -49.10 -22.51 -25.24
C THR A 325 -50.01 -21.61 -24.38
N THR A 326 -49.79 -20.28 -24.38
CA THR A 326 -50.87 -19.28 -24.50
C THR A 326 -50.31 -17.91 -24.90
N ASN A 327 -51.02 -17.34 -25.87
CA ASN A 327 -50.81 -16.11 -26.60
C ASN A 327 -51.79 -15.05 -26.03
N LYS A 328 -51.33 -13.84 -25.71
CA LYS A 328 -52.08 -12.59 -25.86
C LYS A 328 -51.19 -11.38 -25.64
#